data_AF-A0A1V5TW82-F1
#
_entry.id   AF-A0A1V5TW82-F1
#
_cell.length_a   1.000
_cell.length_b   1.000
_cell.length_c   1.000
_cell.angle_alpha   90.00
_cell.angle_beta   90.00
_cell.angle_gamma   90.00
#
_symmetry.space_group_name_H-M   'P 1'
#
loop_
_entity.id
_entity.type
_entity.pdbx_description
1 polymer ?
#
loop_
_entity_poly.entity_id
_entity_poly.type
_entity_poly.pdbx_seq_one_letter_code
_entity_poly.pdbx_strand_id
1 'polypeptide(L)'
;MKFNKELAKKILIWTFAVLICGYVAWDVSLKVVNYFRTQGYEYAIVEIVNQAENEDCGYFPIFIGDKEINLINVECLQSSEEEINN
;
A
#
# COMPACT_ATOMS: atom_id res chain seq x y z
N MET A 1 21.46 -49.68 10.94
CA MET A 1 20.50 -49.18 9.93
C MET A 1 21.25 -48.99 8.61
N LYS A 2 21.09 -49.87 7.61
CA LYS A 2 21.74 -49.68 6.30
C LYS A 2 21.03 -48.54 5.58
N PHE A 3 21.62 -47.36 5.59
CA PHE A 3 21.11 -46.22 4.83
C PHE A 3 21.14 -46.56 3.34
N ASN A 4 19.96 -46.68 2.74
CA ASN A 4 19.83 -46.83 1.30
C ASN A 4 20.17 -45.47 0.65
N LYS A 5 21.41 -45.35 0.15
CA LYS A 5 21.96 -44.11 -0.41
C LYS A 5 21.08 -43.53 -1.52
N GLU A 6 20.39 -44.36 -2.28
CA GLU A 6 19.49 -43.93 -3.35
C GLU A 6 18.17 -43.35 -2.81
N LEU A 7 17.65 -43.91 -1.72
CA LEU A 7 16.47 -43.36 -1.04
C LEU A 7 16.81 -42.01 -0.39
N ALA A 8 17.98 -41.90 0.25
CA ALA A 8 18.43 -40.68 0.90
C ALA A 8 18.63 -39.52 -0.10
N LYS A 9 19.21 -39.79 -1.28
CA LYS A 9 19.35 -38.80 -2.35
C LYS A 9 18.00 -38.28 -2.83
N LYS A 10 17.03 -39.17 -3.07
CA LYS A 10 15.67 -38.78 -3.50
C LYS A 10 14.99 -37.89 -2.46
N ILE A 11 15.05 -38.27 -1.19
CA ILE A 11 14.49 -37.46 -0.09
C ILE A 11 15.14 -36.07 -0.07
N LEU A 12 16.47 -36.00 -0.19
CA LEU A 12 17.18 -34.73 -0.17
C LEU A 12 16.78 -33.81 -1.34
N ILE A 13 16.64 -34.37 -2.54
CA ILE A 13 16.18 -33.62 -3.73
C ILE A 13 14.75 -33.10 -3.52
N TRP A 14 13.84 -33.94 -3.01
CA TRP A 14 12.47 -33.54 -2.74
C TRP A 14 12.38 -32.45 -1.66
N THR A 15 13.11 -32.59 -0.57
CA THR A 15 13.16 -31.56 0.48
C THR A 15 13.67 -30.24 -0.07
N PHE A 16 14.73 -30.27 -0.89
CA PHE A 16 15.27 -29.05 -1.51
C PHE A 16 14.30 -28.40 -2.49
N ALA A 17 13.59 -29.20 -3.29
CA ALA A 17 12.55 -28.70 -4.19
C ALA A 17 11.42 -28.00 -3.43
N VAL A 18 10.94 -28.60 -2.33
CA VAL A 18 9.89 -28.02 -1.47
C VAL A 18 10.36 -26.70 -0.85
N LEU A 19 11.60 -26.62 -0.38
CA LEU A 19 12.17 -25.40 0.19
C LEU A 19 12.25 -24.27 -0.85
N ILE A 20 12.68 -24.58 -2.08
CA ILE A 20 12.71 -23.58 -3.17
C ILE A 20 11.30 -23.10 -3.50
N CYS A 21 10.35 -24.02 -3.68
CA CYS A 21 8.96 -23.65 -3.96
C CYS A 21 8.36 -22.78 -2.84
N GLY A 22 8.62 -23.12 -1.58
CA GLY A 22 8.20 -22.32 -0.43
C GLY A 22 8.82 -20.93 -0.42
N TYR A 23 10.12 -20.83 -0.71
CA TYR A 23 10.81 -19.54 -0.79
C TYR A 23 10.25 -18.65 -1.90
N VAL A 24 10.04 -19.19 -3.10
CA VAL A 24 9.48 -18.44 -4.23
C VAL A 24 8.05 -17.99 -3.93
N ALA A 25 7.22 -18.87 -3.35
CA ALA A 25 5.86 -18.51 -2.97
C ALA A 25 5.83 -17.37 -1.94
N TRP A 26 6.75 -17.39 -0.96
CA TRP A 26 6.90 -16.33 0.03
C TRP A 26 7.33 -14.99 -0.61
N ASP A 27 8.36 -15.01 -1.46
CA ASP A 27 8.86 -13.81 -2.15
C ASP A 27 7.79 -13.16 -3.05
N VAL A 28 7.07 -13.98 -3.82
CA VAL A 28 5.96 -13.50 -4.67
C VAL A 28 4.84 -12.92 -3.82
N SER A 29 4.46 -13.59 -2.72
CA SER A 29 3.41 -13.09 -1.82
C SER A 29 3.75 -11.72 -1.25
N LEU A 30 4.99 -11.51 -0.79
CA LEU A 30 5.44 -10.21 -0.30
C LEU A 30 5.40 -9.12 -1.37
N LYS A 31 5.85 -9.43 -2.59
CA LYS A 31 5.82 -8.48 -3.72
C LYS A 31 4.40 -8.09 -4.09
N VAL A 32 3.48 -9.04 -4.13
CA VAL A 32 2.08 -8.80 -4.46
C VAL A 32 1.40 -7.93 -3.39
N VAL A 33 1.60 -8.25 -2.11
CA VAL A 33 1.06 -7.43 -0.99
C VAL A 33 1.62 -6.02 -1.03
N ASN A 34 2.94 -5.86 -1.24
CA ASN A 34 3.55 -4.54 -1.34
C ASN A 34 3.02 -3.77 -2.55
N TYR A 35 2.85 -4.42 -3.71
CA TYR A 35 2.31 -3.78 -4.90
C TYR A 35 0.89 -3.24 -4.67
N PHE A 36 -0.02 -4.08 -4.15
CA PHE A 36 -1.39 -3.65 -3.85
C PHE A 36 -1.43 -2.55 -2.79
N ARG A 37 -0.55 -2.63 -1.79
CA ARG A 37 -0.43 -1.61 -0.75
C ARG A 37 -0.02 -0.28 -1.36
N THR A 38 1.03 -0.24 -2.17
CA THR A 38 1.51 1.00 -2.80
C THR A 38 0.49 1.59 -3.76
N GLN A 39 -0.18 0.77 -4.57
CA GLN A 39 -1.23 1.23 -5.47
C GLN A 39 -2.42 1.83 -4.72
N GLY A 40 -2.82 1.21 -3.60
CA GLY A 40 -3.87 1.77 -2.73
C GLY A 40 -3.48 3.11 -2.12
N TYR A 41 -2.21 3.26 -1.68
CA TYR A 41 -1.70 4.54 -1.19
C TYR A 41 -1.68 5.60 -2.30
N GLU A 42 -1.18 5.26 -3.48
CA GLU A 42 -1.11 6.18 -4.62
C GLU A 42 -2.51 6.69 -5.00
N TYR A 43 -3.48 5.79 -5.12
CA TYR A 43 -4.87 6.15 -5.40
C TYR A 43 -5.47 7.06 -4.34
N ALA A 44 -5.28 6.74 -3.05
CA ALA A 44 -5.79 7.55 -1.95
C ALA A 44 -5.16 8.96 -1.94
N ILE A 45 -3.86 9.08 -2.24
CA ILE A 45 -3.19 10.38 -2.31
C ILE A 45 -3.68 11.19 -3.53
N VAL A 46 -3.84 10.55 -4.70
CA VAL A 46 -4.37 11.23 -5.89
C VAL A 46 -5.77 11.78 -5.64
N GLU A 47 -6.63 11.03 -4.95
CA GLU A 47 -7.96 11.51 -4.57
C GLU A 47 -7.89 12.76 -3.68
N ILE A 48 -6.99 12.77 -2.69
CA ILE A 48 -6.78 13.93 -1.81
C ILE A 48 -6.28 15.14 -2.59
N VAL A 49 -5.33 14.94 -3.53
CA VAL A 49 -4.81 16.02 -4.38
C VAL A 49 -5.92 16.58 -5.26
N ASN A 50 -6.70 15.72 -5.92
CA ASN A 50 -7.82 16.17 -6.77
C ASN A 50 -8.86 16.97 -5.99
N GLN A 51 -9.17 16.57 -4.75
CA GLN A 51 -10.09 17.32 -3.89
C GLN A 51 -9.49 18.63 -3.40
N ALA A 52 -8.17 18.69 -3.15
CA ALA A 52 -7.47 19.90 -2.76
C ALA A 52 -7.29 20.91 -3.92
N GLU A 53 -7.16 20.42 -5.15
CA GLU A 53 -7.10 21.24 -6.38
C GLU A 53 -8.49 21.69 -6.87
N ASN A 54 -9.57 21.19 -6.26
CA ASN A 54 -10.93 21.61 -6.64
C ASN A 54 -11.16 23.10 -6.26
N GLU A 55 -11.65 23.86 -7.23
CA GLU A 55 -11.91 25.30 -7.14
C GLU A 55 -13.04 25.65 -6.16
N ASP A 56 -13.88 24.69 -5.77
CA ASP A 56 -14.99 24.89 -4.82
C ASP A 56 -14.52 25.28 -3.40
N CYS A 57 -13.22 25.16 -3.08
CA CYS A 57 -12.60 25.58 -1.82
C CYS A 57 -13.32 25.10 -0.54
N GLY A 58 -14.05 23.99 -0.63
CA GLY A 58 -14.80 23.40 0.46
C GLY A 58 -13.96 22.49 1.35
N TYR A 59 -14.44 22.26 2.57
CA TYR A 59 -13.92 21.18 3.39
C TYR A 59 -14.25 19.82 2.77
N PHE A 60 -13.30 18.89 2.83
CA PHE A 60 -13.51 17.53 2.37
C PHE A 60 -13.06 16.49 3.38
N PRO A 61 -13.83 15.40 3.59
CA PRO A 61 -13.53 14.40 4.61
C PRO A 61 -12.54 13.35 4.09
N ILE A 62 -11.58 12.97 4.93
CA ILE A 62 -10.69 11.83 4.74
C ILE A 62 -10.91 10.83 5.87
N PHE A 63 -10.90 9.55 5.51
CA PHE A 63 -11.10 8.44 6.43
C PHE A 63 -9.82 7.62 6.61
N ILE A 64 -9.43 7.38 7.87
CA ILE A 64 -8.35 6.46 8.24
C ILE A 64 -8.90 5.47 9.27
N GLY A 65 -9.32 4.30 8.80
CA GLY A 65 -10.05 3.34 9.63
C GLY A 65 -11.38 3.95 10.08
N ASP A 66 -11.60 4.01 11.39
CA ASP A 66 -12.82 4.57 11.98
C ASP A 66 -12.71 6.08 12.27
N LYS A 67 -11.60 6.72 11.88
CA LYS A 67 -11.38 8.15 12.11
C LYS A 67 -11.69 8.94 10.85
N GLU A 68 -12.51 9.97 10.99
CA GLU A 68 -12.80 10.98 9.98
C GLU A 68 -12.08 12.28 10.34
N ILE A 69 -11.42 12.90 9.35
CA ILE A 69 -10.77 14.21 9.48
C ILE A 69 -11.17 15.05 8.27
N ASN A 70 -11.64 16.27 8.51
CA ASN A 70 -11.93 17.23 7.44
C ASN A 70 -10.67 18.04 7.11
N LEU A 71 -10.29 18.07 5.84
CA LEU A 71 -9.21 18.90 5.32
C LEU A 71 -9.75 20.06 4.48
N ILE A 72 -8.93 21.08 4.32
CA ILE A 72 -9.15 22.21 3.40
C ILE A 72 -7.79 22.62 2.82
N ASN A 73 -7.76 23.05 1.57
CA ASN A 73 -6.54 23.60 0.97
C ASN A 73 -6.21 24.94 1.65
N VAL A 74 -4.95 25.11 2.06
CA VAL A 74 -4.47 26.34 2.71
C VAL A 74 -4.55 27.56 1.80
N GLU A 75 -4.48 27.39 0.47
CA GLU A 75 -4.65 28.47 -0.49
C GLU A 75 -6.07 29.06 -0.43
N CYS A 76 -7.08 28.22 -0.19
CA CYS A 76 -8.46 28.64 0.02
C CYS A 76 -8.66 29.43 1.32
N LEU A 77 -7.76 29.30 2.31
CA LEU A 77 -7.82 30.10 3.53
C LEU A 77 -7.31 31.53 3.28
N GLN A 78 -6.38 31.71 2.35
CA GLN A 78 -5.78 33.02 2.07
C GLN A 78 -6.71 33.96 1.29
N SER A 79 -7.57 33.45 0.40
CA SER A 79 -8.52 34.31 -0.33
C SER A 79 -9.54 34.98 0.60
N SER A 80 -9.82 34.38 1.77
CA SER A 80 -10.74 34.93 2.76
C SER A 80 -10.17 36.11 3.56
N GLU A 81 -8.84 36.28 3.60
CA GLU A 81 -8.19 37.40 4.31
C GLU A 81 -8.07 38.67 3.45
N GLU A 82 -8.05 38.54 2.12
CA GLU A 82 -8.01 39.70 1.21
C GLU A 82 -9.37 40.43 1.12
N GLU A 83 -10.49 39.74 1.32
CA GLU A 83 -11.83 40.37 1.36
C GLU A 83 -12.13 41.12 2.67
N ILE A 84 -11.42 40.83 3.76
CA ILE A 84 -11.64 41.51 5.06
C ILE A 84 -10.88 42.84 5.14
N ASN A 85 -9.86 43.03 4.30
CA ASN A 85 -8.98 44.20 4.32
C ASN A 85 -9.25 45.22 3.19
N ASN A 86 -10.36 45.10 2.47
CA ASN A 86 -10.74 46.02 1.38
C ASN A 86 -12.10 46.69 1.64
#